data_AF-A0A2E2Z3K4-F1
#
_entry.id   AF-A0A2E2Z3K4-F1
#
_cell.length_a   1.000
_cell.length_b   1.000
_cell.length_c   1.000
_cell.angle_alpha   90.00
_cell.angle_beta   90.00
_cell.angle_gamma   90.00
#
_symmetry.space_group_name_H-M   'P 1'
#
loop_
_entity.id
_entity.type
_entity.pdbx_description
1 polymer ?
#
loop_
_entity_poly.entity_id
_entity_poly.type
_entity_poly.pdbx_seq_one_letter_code
_entity_poly.pdbx_strand_id
1 'polypeptide(L)'
;MFIFKSMRIIFTHNLSFLVMDVPDVKNEIKKIFLGVFSEINDFEFNWDTHFTEYENWDSFMHLTLVSKIEKKFNIQFDFDDSINLSSAADFVKLIHKMLNSS
;
A
#
# COMPACT_ATOMS: atom_id res chain seq x y z
N MET A 1 -14.92 48.28 -7.09
CA MET A 1 -14.60 47.67 -5.79
C MET A 1 -13.91 46.34 -6.07
N PHE A 2 -12.57 46.34 -6.14
CA PHE A 2 -11.78 45.12 -6.27
C PHE A 2 -11.20 44.80 -4.90
N ILE A 3 -11.54 43.63 -4.37
CA ILE A 3 -11.03 43.15 -3.08
C ILE A 3 -9.80 42.30 -3.38
N PHE A 4 -8.62 42.80 -3.05
CA PHE A 4 -7.48 41.96 -2.73
C PHE A 4 -7.01 42.35 -1.33
N LYS A 5 -7.34 41.53 -0.34
CA LYS A 5 -6.76 41.63 1.00
C LYS A 5 -6.56 40.23 1.57
N SER A 6 -5.29 39.83 1.53
CA SER A 6 -4.56 38.89 2.38
C SER A 6 -5.33 37.83 3.18
N MET A 7 -4.94 36.58 2.88
CA MET A 7 -4.34 35.63 3.84
C MET A 7 -5.29 34.88 4.77
N ARG A 8 -5.30 33.54 4.64
CA ARG A 8 -4.56 32.61 5.53
C ARG A 8 -4.82 31.19 5.02
N ILE A 9 -3.77 30.54 4.54
CA ILE A 9 -3.72 29.08 4.41
C ILE A 9 -3.88 28.55 5.84
N ILE A 10 -5.04 27.99 6.16
CA ILE A 10 -5.22 27.31 7.44
C ILE A 10 -4.63 25.91 7.24
N PHE A 11 -3.33 25.79 7.49
CA PHE A 11 -2.70 24.49 7.64
C PHE A 11 -3.22 23.92 8.96
N THR A 12 -4.27 23.10 8.91
CA THR A 12 -4.69 22.32 10.07
C THR A 12 -3.66 21.23 10.29
N HIS A 13 -2.58 21.58 11.00
CA HIS A 13 -1.77 20.60 11.71
C HIS A 13 -2.63 20.01 12.83
N ASN A 14 -3.38 18.94 12.51
CA ASN A 14 -3.76 17.97 13.51
C ASN A 14 -2.66 16.92 13.57
N LEU A 15 -1.85 17.01 14.62
CA LEU A 15 -0.77 16.10 14.94
C LEU A 15 -1.37 14.84 15.60
N SER A 16 -2.19 14.08 14.85
CA SER A 16 -2.47 12.68 15.18
C SER A 16 -1.33 11.86 14.59
N PHE A 17 -0.41 11.45 15.45
CA PHE A 17 0.73 10.60 15.13
C PHE A 17 0.26 9.30 14.46
N LEU A 18 0.39 9.26 13.12
CA LEU A 18 0.42 8.12 12.20
C LEU A 18 -0.24 6.80 12.70
N VAL A 19 -1.57 6.75 12.74
CA VAL A 19 -2.27 5.47 12.59
C VAL A 19 -3.04 5.57 11.28
N MET A 20 -2.59 4.83 10.27
CA MET A 20 -3.38 4.65 9.05
C MET A 20 -4.43 3.59 9.34
N ASP A 21 -5.71 3.91 9.09
CA ASP A 21 -6.80 2.98 9.35
C ASP A 21 -6.71 1.78 8.38
N VAL A 22 -7.14 0.59 8.85
CA VAL A 22 -7.14 -0.66 8.06
C VAL A 22 -7.75 -0.55 6.66
N PRO A 23 -8.88 0.17 6.48
CA PRO A 23 -9.44 0.40 5.14
C PRO A 23 -8.50 1.17 4.22
N ASP A 24 -7.72 2.13 4.74
CA ASP A 24 -6.79 2.94 3.95
C ASP A 24 -5.61 2.11 3.45
N VAL A 25 -5.06 1.24 4.31
CA VAL A 25 -3.99 0.30 3.92
C VAL A 25 -4.48 -0.63 2.81
N LYS A 26 -5.66 -1.23 2.97
CA LYS A 26 -6.25 -2.11 1.95
C LYS A 26 -6.46 -1.37 0.62
N ASN A 27 -7.02 -0.17 0.66
CA ASN A 27 -7.26 0.59 -0.57
C ASN A 27 -5.97 0.91 -1.32
N GLU A 28 -4.91 1.29 -0.62
CA GLU A 28 -3.61 1.58 -1.25
C GLU A 28 -2.91 0.31 -1.76
N ILE A 29 -2.99 -0.81 -1.03
CA ILE A 29 -2.46 -2.10 -1.50
C ILE A 29 -3.19 -2.55 -2.76
N LYS A 30 -4.52 -2.49 -2.79
CA LYS A 30 -5.31 -2.86 -3.98
C LYS A 30 -4.88 -2.03 -5.20
N LYS A 31 -4.72 -0.72 -5.04
CA LYS A 31 -4.23 0.16 -6.12
C LYS A 31 -2.84 -0.22 -6.62
N ILE A 32 -1.92 -0.56 -5.71
CA ILE A 32 -0.56 -0.98 -6.08
C ILE A 32 -0.61 -2.30 -6.86
N PHE A 33 -1.39 -3.28 -6.38
CA PHE A 33 -1.55 -4.57 -7.05
C PHE A 33 -2.11 -4.42 -8.46
N LEU A 34 -3.23 -3.71 -8.63
CA LEU A 34 -3.83 -3.45 -9.95
C LEU A 34 -2.92 -2.60 -10.86
N GLY A 35 -2.01 -1.81 -10.28
CA GLY A 35 -1.02 -1.04 -11.04
C GLY A 35 0.23 -1.84 -11.42
N VAL A 36 0.47 -2.99 -10.79
CA VAL A 36 1.56 -3.92 -11.15
C VAL A 36 1.02 -4.97 -12.13
N PHE A 37 -0.10 -5.61 -11.80
CA PHE A 37 -0.76 -6.61 -12.65
C PHE A 37 -1.86 -5.95 -13.48
N SER A 38 -1.49 -5.34 -14.60
CA SER A 38 -2.41 -4.65 -15.51
C SER A 38 -3.51 -5.53 -16.11
N GLU A 39 -3.30 -6.84 -16.12
CA GLU A 39 -4.21 -7.85 -16.64
C GLU A 39 -5.36 -8.17 -15.67
N ILE A 40 -5.21 -7.85 -14.38
CA ILE A 40 -6.24 -8.05 -13.36
C ILE A 40 -7.04 -6.77 -13.24
N ASN A 41 -8.37 -6.87 -13.35
CA ASN A 41 -9.26 -5.75 -13.07
C ASN A 41 -9.82 -5.81 -11.64
N ASP A 42 -10.49 -4.73 -11.23
CA ASP A 42 -11.02 -4.59 -9.86
C ASP A 42 -11.99 -5.71 -9.44
N PHE A 43 -12.72 -6.29 -10.41
CA PHE A 43 -13.71 -7.35 -10.22
C PHE A 43 -13.07 -8.74 -10.09
N GLU A 44 -11.95 -8.98 -10.77
CA GLU A 44 -11.19 -10.23 -10.70
C GLU A 44 -10.22 -10.28 -9.51
N PHE A 45 -9.91 -9.11 -8.93
CA PHE A 45 -9.01 -9.04 -7.79
C PHE A 45 -9.57 -9.79 -6.57
N ASN A 46 -8.78 -10.74 -6.08
CA ASN A 46 -9.02 -11.48 -4.85
C ASN A 46 -7.81 -11.33 -3.91
N TRP A 47 -8.09 -11.08 -2.63
CA TRP A 47 -7.10 -10.84 -1.60
C TRP A 47 -6.23 -12.05 -1.28
N ASP A 48 -6.81 -13.25 -1.39
CA ASP A 48 -6.22 -14.50 -0.95
C ASP A 48 -5.66 -15.34 -2.11
N THR A 49 -5.69 -14.82 -3.34
CA THR A 49 -5.06 -15.49 -4.50
C THR A 49 -3.57 -15.64 -4.24
N HIS A 50 -3.11 -16.89 -4.29
CA HIS A 50 -1.72 -17.23 -4.07
C HIS A 50 -0.88 -16.88 -5.30
N PHE A 51 0.39 -16.50 -5.10
CA PHE A 51 1.26 -16.03 -6.19
C PHE A 51 1.37 -17.02 -7.36
N THR A 52 1.31 -18.32 -7.08
CA THR A 52 1.39 -19.40 -8.06
C THR A 52 0.18 -19.48 -8.99
N GLU A 53 -0.93 -18.84 -8.65
CA GLU A 53 -2.15 -18.80 -9.46
C GLU A 53 -2.13 -17.63 -10.47
N TYR A 54 -1.21 -16.68 -10.32
CA TYR A 54 -1.02 -15.60 -11.28
C TYR A 54 -0.07 -16.03 -12.39
N GLU A 55 -0.52 -15.91 -13.64
CA GLU A 55 0.26 -16.31 -14.83
C GLU A 55 1.58 -15.54 -14.97
N ASN A 56 1.60 -14.25 -14.58
CA ASN A 56 2.75 -13.36 -14.74
C ASN A 56 3.45 -13.00 -13.43
N TRP A 57 3.22 -13.75 -12.34
CA TRP A 57 3.95 -13.50 -11.11
C TRP A 57 5.35 -14.11 -11.16
N ASP A 58 6.36 -13.26 -11.35
CA ASP A 58 7.76 -13.61 -11.26
C ASP A 58 8.48 -12.78 -10.18
N SER A 59 9.78 -13.02 -10.00
CA SER A 59 10.59 -12.28 -9.02
C SER A 59 10.64 -10.78 -9.30
N PHE A 60 10.54 -10.34 -10.56
CA PHE A 60 10.57 -8.92 -10.89
C PHE A 60 9.27 -8.23 -10.47
N MET A 61 8.12 -8.87 -10.70
CA MET A 61 6.82 -8.39 -10.23
C MET A 61 6.75 -8.36 -8.71
N HIS A 62 7.28 -9.41 -8.05
CA HIS A 62 7.37 -9.46 -6.58
C HIS A 62 8.21 -8.33 -6.00
N LEU A 63 9.42 -8.12 -6.52
CA LEU A 63 10.29 -7.02 -6.08
C LEU A 63 9.68 -5.64 -6.37
N THR A 64 8.95 -5.52 -7.47
CA THR A 64 8.22 -4.28 -7.82
C THR A 64 7.10 -3.99 -6.82
N LEU A 65 6.33 -5.00 -6.40
CA LEU A 65 5.33 -4.86 -5.33
C LEU A 65 5.99 -4.40 -4.04
N VAL A 66 7.00 -5.15 -3.57
CA VAL A 66 7.73 -4.85 -2.33
C VAL A 66 8.22 -3.40 -2.34
N SER A 67 8.93 -2.99 -3.39
CA SER A 67 9.50 -1.64 -3.50
C SER A 67 8.43 -0.54 -3.51
N LYS A 68 7.32 -0.73 -4.24
CA LYS A 68 6.22 0.24 -4.29
C LYS A 68 5.53 0.38 -2.93
N ILE A 69 5.35 -0.72 -2.22
CA ILE A 69 4.70 -0.77 -0.90
C ILE A 69 5.59 -0.12 0.15
N GLU A 70 6.86 -0.50 0.24
CA GLU A 70 7.84 0.11 1.15
C GLU A 70 7.87 1.64 0.99
N LYS A 71 7.95 2.12 -0.26
CA LYS A 71 7.90 3.54 -0.57
C LYS A 71 6.57 4.20 -0.19
N LYS A 72 5.44 3.52 -0.39
CA LYS A 72 4.10 4.07 -0.11
C LYS A 72 3.87 4.29 1.39
N PHE A 73 4.28 3.34 2.21
CA PHE A 73 4.04 3.36 3.65
C PHE A 73 5.25 3.86 4.45
N ASN A 74 6.36 4.17 3.77
CA ASN A 74 7.63 4.56 4.39
C ASN A 74 8.11 3.52 5.43
N ILE A 75 8.06 2.26 5.02
CA ILE A 75 8.50 1.08 5.78
C ILE A 75 9.60 0.34 5.02
N GLN A 76 10.32 -0.53 5.72
CA GLN A 76 11.29 -1.44 5.10
C GLN A 76 11.02 -2.84 5.62
N PHE A 77 10.71 -3.77 4.73
CA PHE A 77 10.50 -5.16 5.10
C PHE A 77 11.84 -5.84 5.39
N ASP A 78 11.82 -6.79 6.32
CA ASP A 78 12.91 -7.75 6.41
C ASP A 78 12.94 -8.59 5.13
N PHE A 79 14.15 -8.97 4.69
CA PHE A 79 14.30 -9.78 3.48
C PHE A 79 13.52 -11.09 3.59
N ASP A 80 13.66 -11.81 4.70
CA ASP A 80 13.02 -13.10 4.92
C ASP A 80 11.49 -12.94 5.00
N ASP A 81 10.99 -11.86 5.63
CA ASP A 81 9.55 -11.57 5.65
C ASP A 81 9.03 -11.28 4.23
N SER A 82 9.77 -10.48 3.44
CA SER A 82 9.32 -10.01 2.13
C SER A 82 9.24 -11.11 1.07
N ILE A 83 10.15 -12.09 1.08
CA ILE A 83 10.18 -13.19 0.10
C ILE A 83 9.10 -14.24 0.36
N ASN A 84 8.56 -14.28 1.58
CA ASN A 84 7.55 -15.25 1.99
C ASN A 84 6.10 -14.72 1.81
N LEU A 85 5.92 -13.49 1.31
CA LEU A 85 4.60 -12.92 1.04
C LEU A 85 4.00 -13.54 -0.21
N SER A 86 2.83 -14.17 -0.05
CA SER A 86 2.24 -15.00 -1.10
C SER A 86 0.96 -14.44 -1.72
N SER A 87 0.36 -13.43 -1.09
CA SER A 87 -0.94 -12.86 -1.46
C SER A 87 -1.04 -11.39 -1.05
N ALA A 88 -1.99 -10.65 -1.62
CA ALA A 88 -2.26 -9.27 -1.21
C ALA A 88 -2.67 -9.17 0.26
N ALA A 89 -3.38 -10.18 0.78
CA ALA A 89 -3.74 -10.27 2.19
C ALA A 89 -2.51 -10.33 3.11
N ASP A 90 -1.45 -11.04 2.69
CA ASP A 90 -0.22 -11.16 3.49
C ASP A 90 0.52 -9.83 3.61
N PHE A 91 0.58 -9.05 2.53
CA PHE A 91 1.11 -7.68 2.57
C PHE A 91 0.34 -6.81 3.57
N VAL A 92 -0.99 -6.84 3.54
CA VAL A 92 -1.84 -6.09 4.47
C VAL A 92 -1.55 -6.50 5.92
N LYS A 93 -1.47 -7.81 6.21
CA LYS A 93 -1.16 -8.33 7.55
C LYS A 93 0.21 -7.85 8.05
N LEU A 94 1.25 -7.95 7.21
CA LEU A 94 2.60 -7.55 7.57
C LEU A 94 2.69 -6.03 7.84
N ILE A 95 2.10 -5.21 6.97
CA ILE A 95 2.07 -3.75 7.14
C ILE A 95 1.33 -3.39 8.43
N HIS A 96 0.18 -4.01 8.70
CA HIS A 96 -0.53 -3.78 9.95
C HIS A 96 0.28 -4.17 11.18
N LYS A 97 0.99 -5.29 11.12
CA LYS A 97 1.90 -5.68 12.20
C LYS A 97 2.95 -4.60 12.42
N MET A 98 3.60 -4.11 11.36
CA MET A 98 4.64 -3.09 11.48
C MET A 98 4.14 -1.73 11.99
N LEU A 99 2.99 -1.25 11.48
CA LEU A 99 2.44 0.05 11.85
C LEU A 99 1.85 0.07 13.27
N ASN A 100 1.35 -1.06 13.77
CA ASN A 100 0.72 -1.15 15.09
C ASN A 100 1.63 -1.74 16.18
N SER A 101 2.87 -2.14 15.85
CA SER A 101 3.85 -2.64 16.85
C SER A 101 4.61 -1.52 17.57
N SER A 102 4.09 -0.29 17.60
CA SER A 102 4.66 0.86 18.32
C SER A 102 4.12 1.00 19.74
#